data_AF-A0A089KV19-F1
#
_entry.id   AF-A0A089KV19-F1
#
_cell.length_a   1.000
_cell.length_b   1.000
_cell.length_c   1.000
_cell.angle_alpha   90.00
_cell.angle_beta   90.00
_cell.angle_gamma   90.00
#
_symmetry.space_group_name_H-M   'P 1'
#
loop_
_entity.id
_entity.type
_entity.pdbx_description
1 polymer ?
#
loop_
_entity_poly.entity_id
_entity_poly.type
_entity_poly.pdbx_seq_one_letter_code
_entity_poly.pdbx_strand_id
1 'polypeptide(L)'
;MLRMLNTIMEIRGVSGANRLIYYFRGIPVLGKTMKDSVYSNWALKKTFTVIALILRILFAFSTRFAYLGLIIYLPVLMAAGDLPLTQQYDLYLHILVLLSFAVSAVSNAIILESKRDKYICVKLMRMPADKYMHATLGLKGISFFIYFVPAMMVFAGVFGAPLWHGILLALLLTLWRTAAEALHLLVFDRKGVVVVKQNALVWSVIGIGYALAFLPLYTGSAWLDMDNVLISLPAVLAVLLPGIIAVIYIARYPRYRNAVDAVTKIDDPLLDMSRMMKEANRKQVETKEQDISAEQLRPGQFTGKNGYAYLNAIFFSRHRRLLVQPIQRRLMIIAGLSAAGLLLQLTAPDLFAQLIRYLIGGLPVFVIVMNFTSIGELVCKAMFFNCDLSLLRYGFYRERAAILSNFRIRLLRLSGLNLIPAAAICLALNLLIFLSGEGWSAAEALIFSGTVLGLSLFFSVHHLFMYYIFQPYSTELNMRNPFFTIVNSIITGVAVIALQFKGAPAQFALFVLLAAAVYTLIALVLVYRYSHRTFRVK
;
A
#
# COMPACT_ATOMS: atom_id res chain seq x y z
N MET A 1 -13.10 36.52 -0.68
CA MET A 1 -12.31 35.29 -0.93
C MET A 1 -11.25 35.03 0.14
N LEU A 2 -10.38 36.01 0.44
CA LEU A 2 -9.30 35.88 1.44
C LEU A 2 -9.79 35.46 2.84
N ARG A 3 -10.88 36.05 3.35
CA ARG A 3 -11.48 35.66 4.64
C ARG A 3 -11.88 34.17 4.67
N MET A 4 -12.50 33.67 3.61
CA MET A 4 -12.86 32.24 3.48
C MET A 4 -11.62 31.35 3.46
N LEU A 5 -10.57 31.77 2.74
CA LEU A 5 -9.31 31.04 2.70
C LEU A 5 -8.68 30.95 4.09
N ASN A 6 -8.64 32.06 4.84
CA ASN A 6 -8.13 32.09 6.21
C ASN A 6 -8.91 31.13 7.11
N THR A 7 -10.24 31.16 7.08
CA THR A 7 -11.06 30.23 7.87
C THR A 7 -10.81 28.76 7.49
N ILE A 8 -10.68 28.44 6.19
CA ILE A 8 -10.35 27.08 5.75
C ILE A 8 -8.97 26.66 6.26
N MET A 9 -7.98 27.56 6.22
CA MET A 9 -6.62 27.31 6.70
C MET A 9 -6.57 27.12 8.22
N GLU A 10 -7.32 27.91 8.98
CA GLU A 10 -7.48 27.75 10.43
C GLU A 10 -8.10 26.41 10.79
N ILE A 11 -9.21 26.02 10.13
CA ILE A 11 -9.87 24.73 10.36
C ILE A 11 -8.89 23.58 10.05
N ARG A 12 -8.18 23.66 8.92
CA ARG A 12 -7.15 22.66 8.55
C ARG A 12 -6.02 22.60 9.57
N GLY A 13 -5.52 23.77 9.99
CA GLY A 13 -4.45 23.90 10.97
C GLY A 13 -4.82 23.31 12.32
N VAL A 14 -5.95 23.71 12.88
CA VAL A 14 -6.45 23.23 14.17
C VAL A 14 -6.79 21.73 14.11
N SER A 15 -7.44 21.27 13.04
CA SER A 15 -7.74 19.84 12.85
C SER A 15 -6.46 19.00 12.74
N GLY A 16 -5.47 19.48 11.99
CA GLY A 16 -4.16 18.84 11.86
C GLY A 16 -3.39 18.81 13.17
N ALA A 17 -3.32 19.94 13.89
CA ALA A 17 -2.68 20.05 15.18
C ALA A 17 -3.34 19.11 16.21
N ASN A 18 -4.68 19.09 16.30
CA ASN A 18 -5.40 18.18 17.18
C ASN A 18 -5.11 16.71 16.85
N ARG A 19 -5.01 16.37 15.56
CA ARG A 19 -4.68 15.02 15.11
C ARG A 19 -3.24 14.62 15.46
N LEU A 20 -2.28 15.54 15.32
CA LEU A 20 -0.90 15.32 15.76
C LEU A 20 -0.83 15.12 17.28
N ILE A 21 -1.48 15.96 18.07
CA ILE A 21 -1.56 15.83 19.53
C ILE A 21 -2.16 14.46 19.89
N TYR A 22 -3.25 14.06 19.23
CA TYR A 22 -3.86 12.74 19.41
C TYR A 22 -2.87 11.59 19.15
N TYR A 23 -2.10 11.66 18.06
CA TYR A 23 -1.10 10.64 17.75
C TYR A 23 0.06 10.62 18.76
N PHE A 24 0.60 11.77 19.14
CA PHE A 24 1.66 11.85 20.15
C PHE A 24 1.19 11.32 21.50
N ARG A 25 -0.07 11.56 21.87
CA ARG A 25 -0.66 11.00 23.10
C ARG A 25 -0.84 9.48 23.03
N GLY A 26 -1.01 8.92 21.83
CA GLY A 26 -1.07 7.47 21.63
C GLY A 26 0.26 6.75 21.85
N ILE A 27 1.39 7.47 21.94
CA ILE A 27 2.70 6.88 22.18
C ILE A 27 2.86 6.59 23.69
N PRO A 28 3.15 5.35 24.12
CA PRO A 28 3.12 4.96 25.54
C PRO A 28 3.99 5.77 26.50
N VAL A 29 5.10 6.34 26.00
CA VAL A 29 6.06 7.13 26.80
C VAL A 29 5.70 8.61 26.75
N LEU A 30 5.58 9.17 25.54
CA LEU A 30 5.24 10.59 25.35
C LEU A 30 3.84 10.94 25.85
N GLY A 31 2.86 10.05 25.65
CA GLY A 31 1.47 10.28 26.06
C GLY A 31 1.26 10.42 27.56
N LYS A 32 2.16 9.85 28.39
CA LYS A 32 2.11 10.03 29.86
C LYS A 32 2.58 11.42 30.30
N THR A 33 3.42 12.08 29.49
CA THR A 33 3.95 13.42 29.78
C THR A 33 3.05 14.54 29.28
N MET A 34 2.15 14.24 28.33
CA MET A 34 1.25 15.23 27.74
C MET A 34 -0.02 15.43 28.58
N LYS A 35 -0.13 16.58 29.24
CA LYS A 35 -1.35 17.01 29.94
C LYS A 35 -2.47 17.38 28.95
N ASP A 36 -3.73 17.28 29.39
CA ASP A 36 -4.91 17.64 28.58
C ASP A 36 -4.93 19.13 28.19
N SER A 37 -4.25 20.00 28.94
CA SER A 37 -4.09 21.42 28.64
C SER A 37 -3.36 21.71 27.33
N VAL A 38 -2.69 20.72 26.73
CA VAL A 38 -2.06 20.86 25.42
C VAL A 38 -3.11 21.10 24.31
N TYR A 39 -4.33 20.58 24.47
CA TYR A 39 -5.43 20.85 23.53
C TYR A 39 -5.99 22.27 23.65
N SER A 40 -5.87 22.94 24.79
CA SER A 40 -6.37 24.32 24.97
C SER A 40 -5.32 25.38 24.64
N ASN A 41 -4.03 25.01 24.57
CA ASN A 41 -2.95 25.97 24.30
C ASN A 41 -2.95 26.47 22.84
N TRP A 42 -3.50 27.68 22.65
CA TRP A 42 -3.63 28.31 21.34
C TRP A 42 -2.28 28.69 20.71
N ALA A 43 -1.31 29.17 21.50
CA ALA A 43 0.02 29.55 21.02
C ALA A 43 0.78 28.34 20.46
N LEU A 44 0.68 27.19 21.15
CA LEU A 44 1.26 25.93 20.71
C LEU A 44 0.60 25.43 19.42
N LYS A 45 -0.74 25.50 19.32
CA LYS A 45 -1.47 25.16 18.09
C LYS A 45 -1.08 26.04 16.90
N LYS A 46 -0.91 27.35 17.13
CA LYS A 46 -0.47 28.29 16.10
C LYS A 46 0.92 27.92 15.60
N THR A 47 1.85 27.65 16.50
CA THR A 47 3.22 27.22 16.17
C THR A 47 3.23 25.92 15.36
N PHE A 48 2.49 24.89 15.81
CA PHE A 48 2.36 23.64 15.05
C PHE A 48 1.72 23.83 13.67
N THR A 49 0.75 24.73 13.56
CA THR A 49 0.12 25.04 12.27
C THR A 49 1.12 25.67 11.30
N VAL A 50 1.96 26.60 11.77
CA VAL A 50 3.02 27.23 10.96
C VAL A 50 4.06 26.19 10.53
N ILE A 51 4.55 25.36 11.46
CA ILE A 51 5.51 24.28 11.15
C ILE A 51 4.91 23.33 10.11
N ALA A 52 3.67 22.88 10.31
CA ALA A 52 2.99 21.99 9.37
C ALA A 52 2.80 22.64 7.99
N LEU A 53 2.55 23.95 7.93
CA LEU A 53 2.46 24.68 6.67
C LEU A 53 3.81 24.72 5.94
N ILE A 54 4.90 25.04 6.63
CA ILE A 54 6.26 25.06 6.06
C ILE A 54 6.62 23.68 5.53
N LEU A 55 6.46 22.64 6.35
CA LEU A 55 6.74 21.25 5.95
C LEU A 55 5.90 20.83 4.74
N ARG A 56 4.63 21.26 4.68
CA ARG A 56 3.75 20.99 3.55
C ARG A 56 4.23 21.67 2.26
N ILE A 57 4.72 22.91 2.35
CA ILE A 57 5.27 23.63 1.19
C ILE A 57 6.54 22.93 0.72
N LEU A 58 7.49 22.63 1.61
CA LEU A 58 8.72 21.92 1.28
C LEU A 58 8.42 20.58 0.62
N PHE A 59 7.54 19.77 1.22
CA PHE A 59 7.12 18.49 0.66
C PHE A 59 6.42 18.63 -0.70
N ALA A 60 5.66 19.71 -0.90
CA ALA A 60 5.00 19.97 -2.18
C ALA A 60 6.01 20.23 -3.31
N PHE A 61 7.10 20.97 -3.05
CA PHE A 61 8.21 21.10 -4.01
C PHE A 61 8.93 19.76 -4.21
N SER A 62 9.35 19.11 -3.12
CA SER A 62 10.09 17.85 -3.20
C SER A 62 9.35 16.77 -3.99
N THR A 63 8.02 16.70 -3.86
CA THR A 63 7.22 15.74 -4.64
C THR A 63 7.18 16.05 -6.14
N ARG A 64 7.34 17.32 -6.57
CA ARG A 64 7.42 17.65 -8.01
C ARG A 64 8.78 17.29 -8.57
N PHE A 65 9.85 17.59 -7.83
CA PHE A 65 11.19 17.14 -8.18
C PHE A 65 11.29 15.62 -8.23
N ALA A 66 10.73 14.92 -7.23
CA ALA A 66 10.72 13.46 -7.21
C ALA A 66 9.88 12.87 -8.34
N TYR A 67 8.71 13.47 -8.66
CA TYR A 67 7.88 13.01 -9.77
C TYR A 67 8.61 13.15 -11.12
N LEU A 68 9.09 14.34 -11.45
CA LEU A 68 9.80 14.56 -12.72
C LEU A 68 11.14 13.82 -12.75
N GLY A 69 11.86 13.77 -11.63
CA GLY A 69 13.17 13.13 -11.51
C GLY A 69 13.12 11.62 -11.56
N LEU A 70 12.31 10.98 -10.70
CA LEU A 70 12.31 9.52 -10.55
C LEU A 70 11.40 8.82 -11.56
N ILE A 71 10.28 9.44 -11.93
CA ILE A 71 9.27 8.77 -12.79
C ILE A 71 9.48 9.08 -14.26
N ILE A 72 10.07 10.22 -14.61
CA ILE A 72 10.21 10.66 -16.01
C ILE A 72 11.68 10.69 -16.42
N TYR A 73 12.49 11.50 -15.75
CA TYR A 73 13.91 11.71 -16.08
C TYR A 73 14.76 10.43 -15.91
N LEU A 74 14.64 9.74 -14.77
CA LEU A 74 15.46 8.56 -14.48
C LEU A 74 15.26 7.41 -15.49
N PRO A 75 14.02 7.03 -15.88
CA PRO A 75 13.82 6.05 -16.94
C PRO A 75 14.44 6.44 -18.28
N VAL A 76 14.36 7.72 -18.68
CA VAL A 76 15.00 8.22 -19.90
C VAL A 76 16.52 8.06 -19.79
N LEU A 77 17.11 8.44 -18.66
CA LEU A 77 18.55 8.30 -18.44
C LEU A 77 19.00 6.83 -18.45
N MET A 78 18.22 5.93 -17.85
CA MET A 78 18.57 4.51 -17.75
C MET A 78 18.42 3.75 -19.08
N ALA A 79 17.43 4.10 -19.90
CA ALA A 79 17.14 3.40 -21.15
C ALA A 79 17.75 4.06 -22.39
N ALA A 80 17.95 5.37 -22.35
CA ALA A 80 18.32 6.19 -23.50
C ALA A 80 19.47 7.18 -23.20
N GLY A 81 20.25 6.92 -22.16
CA GLY A 81 21.34 7.81 -21.71
C GLY A 81 22.46 8.03 -22.74
N ASP A 82 22.64 7.11 -23.67
CA ASP A 82 23.64 7.20 -24.75
C ASP A 82 23.17 8.02 -25.97
N LEU A 83 21.89 8.40 -26.02
CA LEU A 83 21.33 9.18 -27.12
C LEU A 83 21.69 10.67 -27.01
N PRO A 84 21.63 11.44 -28.12
CA PRO A 84 21.76 12.90 -28.07
C PRO A 84 20.75 13.54 -27.11
N LEU A 85 21.15 14.61 -26.41
CA LEU A 85 20.31 15.30 -25.43
C LEU A 85 18.95 15.75 -25.99
N THR A 86 18.88 16.12 -27.27
CA THR A 86 17.63 16.50 -27.95
C THR A 86 16.65 15.33 -28.03
N GLN A 87 17.13 14.13 -28.38
CA GLN A 87 16.28 12.92 -28.44
C GLN A 87 15.86 12.47 -27.04
N GLN A 88 16.74 12.60 -26.04
CA GLN A 88 16.38 12.34 -24.65
C GLN A 88 15.29 13.31 -24.16
N TYR A 89 15.37 14.59 -24.56
CA TYR A 89 14.36 15.58 -24.23
C TYR A 89 13.01 15.26 -24.86
N ASP A 90 12.98 14.82 -26.12
CA ASP A 90 11.76 14.38 -26.78
C ASP A 90 11.10 13.20 -26.07
N LEU A 91 11.89 12.20 -25.65
CA LEU A 91 11.40 11.07 -24.86
C LEU A 91 10.87 11.54 -23.49
N TYR A 92 11.56 12.48 -22.84
CA TYR A 92 11.11 13.09 -21.60
C TYR A 92 9.76 13.81 -21.77
N LEU A 93 9.61 14.62 -22.80
CA LEU A 93 8.36 15.33 -23.11
C LEU A 93 7.24 14.36 -23.47
N HIS A 94 7.53 13.31 -24.21
CA HIS A 94 6.56 12.26 -24.55
C HIS A 94 5.96 11.62 -23.29
N ILE A 95 6.81 11.16 -22.38
CA ILE A 95 6.39 10.58 -21.10
C ILE A 95 5.62 11.62 -20.27
N LEU A 96 6.12 12.86 -20.23
CA LEU A 96 5.47 13.94 -19.50
C LEU A 96 4.04 14.20 -20.01
N VAL A 97 3.84 14.27 -21.33
CA VAL A 97 2.53 14.49 -21.93
C VAL A 97 1.58 13.34 -21.60
N LEU A 98 1.98 12.09 -21.81
CA LEU A 98 1.08 10.97 -21.55
C LEU A 98 0.73 10.83 -20.06
N LEU A 99 1.70 10.98 -19.15
CA LEU A 99 1.43 10.83 -17.71
C LEU A 99 0.76 12.07 -17.09
N SER A 100 1.22 13.27 -17.45
CA SER A 100 0.75 14.53 -16.82
C SER A 100 -0.44 15.15 -17.53
N PHE A 101 -0.58 15.01 -18.85
CA PHE A 101 -1.73 15.53 -19.59
C PHE A 101 -2.81 14.46 -19.73
N ALA A 102 -2.51 13.26 -20.24
CA ALA A 102 -3.55 12.25 -20.50
C ALA A 102 -4.01 11.54 -19.21
N VAL A 103 -3.11 10.82 -18.53
CA VAL A 103 -3.47 10.01 -17.34
C VAL A 103 -4.01 10.87 -16.21
N SER A 104 -3.36 12.01 -15.93
CA SER A 104 -3.77 12.89 -14.84
C SER A 104 -5.09 13.62 -15.11
N ALA A 105 -5.48 13.83 -16.37
CA ALA A 105 -6.78 14.45 -16.70
C ALA A 105 -7.96 13.55 -16.32
N VAL A 106 -7.81 12.23 -16.36
CA VAL A 106 -8.89 11.29 -16.00
C VAL A 106 -8.84 10.89 -14.53
N SER A 107 -7.64 10.64 -14.00
CA SER A 107 -7.46 10.09 -12.65
C SER A 107 -7.65 11.12 -11.53
N ASN A 108 -7.68 12.42 -11.85
CA ASN A 108 -7.72 13.48 -10.85
C ASN A 108 -8.82 14.50 -11.14
N ALA A 109 -9.70 14.73 -10.16
CA ALA A 109 -10.70 15.80 -10.17
C ALA A 109 -10.84 16.40 -8.78
N ILE A 110 -10.20 17.53 -8.54
CA ILE A 110 -10.26 18.34 -7.32
C ILE A 110 -11.70 18.69 -6.94
N ILE A 111 -12.61 18.91 -7.89
CA ILE A 111 -14.01 19.25 -7.58
C ILE A 111 -14.78 18.01 -7.12
N LEU A 112 -14.58 16.88 -7.80
CA LEU A 112 -15.33 15.65 -7.57
C LEU A 112 -14.55 14.57 -6.76
N GLU A 113 -13.42 14.93 -6.16
CA GLU A 113 -12.71 14.04 -5.22
C GLU A 113 -13.41 14.00 -3.85
N SER A 114 -13.48 12.82 -3.24
CA SER A 114 -13.92 12.67 -1.85
C SER A 114 -12.81 13.16 -0.92
N LYS A 115 -13.05 14.25 -0.19
CA LYS A 115 -12.09 14.79 0.80
C LYS A 115 -12.78 15.14 2.11
N ARG A 116 -12.16 14.72 3.21
CA ARG A 116 -12.60 15.01 4.58
C ARG A 116 -12.77 16.52 4.83
N ASP A 117 -11.86 17.34 4.32
CA ASP A 117 -11.95 18.81 4.45
C ASP A 117 -13.22 19.36 3.80
N LYS A 118 -13.65 18.81 2.66
CA LYS A 118 -14.90 19.22 2.00
C LYS A 118 -16.10 18.86 2.86
N TYR A 119 -16.10 17.64 3.41
CA TYR A 119 -17.14 17.19 4.33
C TYR A 119 -17.23 18.10 5.57
N ILE A 120 -16.11 18.36 6.23
CA ILE A 120 -16.08 19.23 7.43
C ILE A 120 -16.55 20.65 7.07
N CYS A 121 -15.97 21.29 6.07
CA CYS A 121 -16.26 22.70 5.78
C CYS A 121 -17.67 22.90 5.22
N VAL A 122 -18.10 22.07 4.26
CA VAL A 122 -19.35 22.30 3.51
C VAL A 122 -20.56 21.60 4.14
N LYS A 123 -20.39 20.37 4.67
CA LYS A 123 -21.49 19.63 5.31
C LYS A 123 -21.63 19.98 6.79
N LEU A 124 -20.56 19.90 7.59
CA LEU A 124 -20.65 20.10 9.05
C LEU A 124 -20.70 21.59 9.41
N MET A 125 -19.76 22.38 8.91
CA MET A 125 -19.66 23.83 9.20
C MET A 125 -20.59 24.69 8.34
N ARG A 126 -21.38 24.06 7.46
CA ARG A 126 -22.37 24.71 6.59
C ARG A 126 -21.82 25.86 5.75
N MET A 127 -20.53 25.81 5.37
CA MET A 127 -19.97 26.82 4.49
C MET A 127 -20.64 26.77 3.10
N PRO A 128 -20.88 27.93 2.48
CA PRO A 128 -21.37 28.00 1.11
C PRO A 128 -20.38 27.32 0.15
N ALA A 129 -20.88 26.35 -0.61
CA ALA A 129 -20.05 25.42 -1.39
C ALA A 129 -19.30 26.13 -2.53
N ASP A 130 -19.93 27.10 -3.17
CA ASP A 130 -19.35 27.99 -4.17
C ASP A 130 -18.12 28.74 -3.63
N LYS A 131 -18.26 29.45 -2.50
CA LYS A 131 -17.16 30.22 -1.92
C LYS A 131 -16.01 29.32 -1.46
N TYR A 132 -16.34 28.15 -0.91
CA TYR A 132 -15.36 27.16 -0.52
C TYR A 132 -14.59 26.61 -1.73
N MET A 133 -15.29 26.26 -2.82
CA MET A 133 -14.67 25.71 -4.02
C MET A 133 -13.84 26.73 -4.76
N HIS A 134 -14.30 27.97 -4.92
CA HIS A 134 -13.50 29.05 -5.50
C HIS A 134 -12.20 29.30 -4.72
N ALA A 135 -12.28 29.41 -3.39
CA ALA A 135 -11.09 29.61 -2.56
C ALA A 135 -10.13 28.42 -2.64
N THR A 136 -10.65 27.19 -2.64
CA THR A 136 -9.83 25.97 -2.68
C THR A 136 -9.19 25.73 -4.05
N LEU A 137 -9.93 25.94 -5.14
CA LEU A 137 -9.43 25.79 -6.50
C LEU A 137 -8.39 26.86 -6.83
N GLY A 138 -8.65 28.12 -6.48
CA GLY A 138 -7.70 29.21 -6.68
C GLY A 138 -6.37 28.94 -5.97
N LEU A 139 -6.41 28.58 -4.68
CA LEU A 139 -5.18 28.26 -3.94
C LEU A 139 -4.46 27.04 -4.54
N LYS A 140 -5.18 25.96 -4.88
CA LYS A 140 -4.58 24.75 -5.44
C LYS A 140 -3.99 24.98 -6.83
N GLY A 141 -4.65 25.72 -7.71
CA GLY A 141 -4.18 26.04 -9.05
C GLY A 141 -2.91 26.89 -9.02
N ILE A 142 -2.92 27.98 -8.25
CA ILE A 142 -1.74 28.85 -8.07
C ILE A 142 -0.58 28.07 -7.44
N SER A 143 -0.85 27.33 -6.37
CA SER A 143 0.18 26.51 -5.72
C SER A 143 0.73 25.44 -6.67
N PHE A 144 -0.12 24.82 -7.49
CA PHE A 144 0.29 23.80 -8.46
C PHE A 144 1.29 24.40 -9.47
N PHE A 145 0.98 25.56 -10.04
CA PHE A 145 1.87 26.28 -10.94
C PHE A 145 3.21 26.61 -10.26
N ILE A 146 3.17 27.28 -9.10
CA ILE A 146 4.37 27.69 -8.35
C ILE A 146 5.27 26.50 -8.02
N TYR A 147 4.68 25.36 -7.61
CA TYR A 147 5.47 24.19 -7.23
C TYR A 147 6.06 23.45 -8.43
N PHE A 148 5.43 23.51 -9.61
CA PHE A 148 5.94 22.85 -10.81
C PHE A 148 6.99 23.66 -11.56
N VAL A 149 6.91 24.99 -11.55
CA VAL A 149 7.82 25.87 -12.32
C VAL A 149 9.31 25.55 -12.04
N PRO A 150 9.80 25.55 -10.79
CA PRO A 150 11.23 25.30 -10.54
C PRO A 150 11.68 23.91 -10.99
N ALA A 151 10.86 22.89 -10.78
CA ALA A 151 11.19 21.52 -11.17
C ALA A 151 11.24 21.38 -12.70
N MET A 152 10.25 21.93 -13.42
CA MET A 152 10.22 21.91 -14.88
C MET A 152 11.38 22.69 -15.50
N MET A 153 11.76 23.84 -14.92
CA MET A 153 12.92 24.62 -15.37
C MET A 153 14.22 23.83 -15.21
N VAL A 154 14.42 23.17 -14.07
CA VAL A 154 15.62 22.36 -13.81
C VAL A 154 15.72 21.22 -14.83
N PHE A 155 14.67 20.42 -15.01
CA PHE A 155 14.74 19.27 -15.93
C PHE A 155 14.82 19.70 -17.40
N ALA A 156 14.18 20.79 -17.82
CA ALA A 156 14.40 21.35 -19.15
C ALA A 156 15.88 21.77 -19.35
N GLY A 157 16.46 22.47 -18.36
CA GLY A 157 17.86 22.88 -18.41
C GLY A 157 18.86 21.73 -18.44
N VAL A 158 18.57 20.61 -17.75
CA VAL A 158 19.42 19.41 -17.76
C VAL A 158 19.55 18.81 -19.16
N PHE A 159 18.50 18.90 -19.99
CA PHE A 159 18.54 18.45 -21.38
C PHE A 159 19.02 19.52 -22.37
N GLY A 160 19.48 20.68 -21.90
CA GLY A 160 19.95 21.79 -22.74
C GLY A 160 18.86 22.64 -23.35
N ALA A 161 17.58 22.44 -22.98
CA ALA A 161 16.47 23.26 -23.46
C ALA A 161 16.43 24.62 -22.74
N PRO A 162 15.96 25.69 -23.41
CA PRO A 162 15.78 27.00 -22.78
C PRO A 162 14.88 26.94 -21.54
N LEU A 163 15.27 27.64 -20.47
CA LEU A 163 14.54 27.63 -19.18
C LEU A 163 13.08 28.06 -19.29
N TRP A 164 12.74 28.89 -20.28
CA TRP A 164 11.36 29.32 -20.52
C TRP A 164 10.45 28.17 -20.96
N HIS A 165 10.98 27.09 -21.54
CA HIS A 165 10.21 25.87 -21.84
C HIS A 165 9.59 25.32 -20.55
N GLY A 166 10.36 25.27 -19.47
CA GLY A 166 9.86 24.79 -18.17
C GLY A 166 8.70 25.65 -17.62
N ILE A 167 8.78 26.97 -17.79
CA ILE A 167 7.71 27.90 -17.37
C ILE A 167 6.46 27.70 -18.23
N LEU A 168 6.63 27.62 -19.56
CA LEU A 168 5.53 27.40 -20.49
C LEU A 168 4.83 26.06 -20.23
N LEU A 169 5.58 24.97 -20.08
CA LEU A 169 5.03 23.64 -19.79
C LEU A 169 4.28 23.61 -18.46
N ALA A 170 4.80 24.27 -17.43
CA ALA A 170 4.09 24.39 -16.14
C ALA A 170 2.77 25.17 -16.28
N LEU A 171 2.75 26.23 -17.10
CA LEU A 171 1.55 27.01 -17.40
C LEU A 171 0.53 26.16 -18.17
N LEU A 172 0.95 25.53 -19.27
CA LEU A 172 0.10 24.67 -20.10
C LEU A 172 -0.50 23.53 -19.27
N LEU A 173 0.31 22.86 -18.44
CA LEU A 173 -0.16 21.79 -17.58
C LEU A 173 -1.19 22.30 -16.55
N THR A 174 -0.99 23.50 -15.98
CA THR A 174 -1.93 24.09 -15.03
C THR A 174 -3.28 24.41 -15.68
N LEU A 175 -3.25 25.00 -16.88
CA LEU A 175 -4.45 25.31 -17.67
C LEU A 175 -5.16 24.05 -18.14
N TRP A 176 -4.41 23.05 -18.62
CA TRP A 176 -4.93 21.74 -19.01
C TRP A 176 -5.64 21.05 -17.85
N ARG A 177 -5.05 21.05 -16.65
CA ARG A 177 -5.71 20.48 -15.46
C ARG A 177 -7.01 21.22 -15.13
N THR A 178 -7.04 22.53 -15.31
CA THR A 178 -8.26 23.31 -15.11
C THR A 178 -9.32 22.96 -16.16
N ALA A 179 -8.93 22.74 -17.41
CA ALA A 179 -9.81 22.23 -18.46
C ALA A 179 -10.34 20.83 -18.13
N ALA A 180 -9.51 19.93 -17.60
CA ALA A 180 -9.93 18.62 -17.16
C ALA A 180 -10.96 18.70 -16.02
N GLU A 181 -10.78 19.58 -15.02
CA GLU A 181 -11.78 19.80 -13.96
C GLU A 181 -13.14 20.25 -14.54
N ALA A 182 -13.12 21.16 -15.52
CA ALA A 182 -14.32 21.60 -16.19
C ALA A 182 -15.00 20.46 -16.97
N LEU A 183 -14.22 19.61 -17.65
CA LEU A 183 -14.73 18.43 -18.34
C LEU A 183 -15.39 17.44 -17.36
N HIS A 184 -14.75 17.17 -16.21
CA HIS A 184 -15.32 16.31 -15.16
C HIS A 184 -16.66 16.86 -14.65
N LEU A 185 -16.76 18.18 -14.46
CA LEU A 185 -18.01 18.85 -14.10
C LEU A 185 -19.07 18.71 -15.18
N LEU A 186 -18.72 18.91 -16.46
CA LEU A 186 -19.64 18.77 -17.58
C LEU A 186 -20.19 17.33 -17.70
N VAL A 187 -19.32 16.33 -17.52
CA VAL A 187 -19.72 14.92 -17.52
C VAL A 187 -20.64 14.62 -16.34
N PHE A 188 -20.31 15.13 -15.15
CA PHE A 188 -21.14 14.98 -13.97
C PHE A 188 -22.52 15.62 -14.15
N ASP A 189 -22.59 16.82 -14.71
CA ASP A 189 -23.84 17.53 -14.96
C ASP A 189 -24.74 16.84 -15.99
N ARG A 190 -24.14 16.24 -17.03
CA ARG A 190 -24.89 15.58 -18.12
C ARG A 190 -25.28 14.15 -17.79
N LYS A 191 -24.41 13.40 -17.11
CA LYS A 191 -24.57 11.95 -16.89
C LYS A 191 -24.78 11.56 -15.43
N GLY A 192 -24.59 12.49 -14.48
CA GLY A 192 -24.57 12.18 -13.04
C GLY A 192 -23.36 11.33 -12.61
N VAL A 193 -22.40 11.11 -13.50
CA VAL A 193 -21.27 10.20 -13.30
C VAL A 193 -20.07 10.95 -12.73
N VAL A 194 -19.49 10.41 -11.64
CA VAL A 194 -18.19 10.86 -11.12
C VAL A 194 -17.10 9.95 -11.68
N VAL A 195 -16.44 10.38 -12.76
CA VAL A 195 -15.44 9.58 -13.51
C VAL A 195 -14.32 9.06 -12.59
N VAL A 196 -13.83 9.89 -11.67
CA VAL A 196 -12.75 9.52 -10.73
C VAL A 196 -13.14 8.36 -9.79
N LYS A 197 -14.44 8.08 -9.61
CA LYS A 197 -14.94 6.93 -8.84
C LYS A 197 -15.11 5.66 -9.67
N GLN A 198 -14.98 5.74 -10.99
CA GLN A 198 -15.04 4.57 -11.88
C GLN A 198 -13.68 3.88 -11.91
N ASN A 199 -13.41 3.06 -10.90
CA ASN A 199 -12.11 2.41 -10.70
C ASN A 199 -11.62 1.66 -11.95
N ALA A 200 -12.49 0.90 -12.63
CA ALA A 200 -12.08 0.17 -13.83
C ALA A 200 -11.59 1.10 -14.94
N LEU A 201 -12.33 2.17 -15.24
CA LEU A 201 -11.91 3.16 -16.25
C LEU A 201 -10.61 3.86 -15.85
N VAL A 202 -10.53 4.37 -14.62
CA VAL A 202 -9.35 5.09 -14.13
C VAL A 202 -8.10 4.20 -14.15
N TRP A 203 -8.19 2.96 -13.67
CA TRP A 203 -7.07 2.02 -13.67
C TRP A 203 -6.70 1.55 -15.07
N SER A 204 -7.66 1.37 -15.99
CA SER A 204 -7.37 1.08 -17.39
C SER A 204 -6.62 2.25 -18.05
N VAL A 205 -7.06 3.49 -17.84
CA VAL A 205 -6.36 4.68 -18.38
C VAL A 205 -4.97 4.83 -17.78
N ILE A 206 -4.79 4.56 -16.48
CA ILE A 206 -3.46 4.55 -15.85
C ILE A 206 -2.59 3.45 -16.47
N GLY A 207 -3.07 2.20 -16.56
CA GLY A 207 -2.30 1.09 -17.09
C GLY A 207 -1.89 1.29 -18.55
N ILE A 208 -2.85 1.66 -19.41
CA ILE A 208 -2.61 1.95 -20.82
C ILE A 208 -1.70 3.16 -20.97
N GLY A 209 -1.95 4.24 -20.22
CA GLY A 209 -1.15 5.46 -20.30
C GLY A 209 0.30 5.26 -19.86
N TYR A 210 0.56 4.44 -18.84
CA TYR A 210 1.92 4.07 -18.44
C TYR A 210 2.60 3.18 -19.49
N ALA A 211 1.89 2.19 -20.03
CA ALA A 211 2.44 1.34 -21.08
C ALA A 211 2.84 2.15 -22.32
N LEU A 212 1.95 3.04 -22.78
CA LEU A 212 2.21 3.91 -23.93
C LEU A 212 3.30 4.94 -23.65
N ALA A 213 3.39 5.49 -22.42
CA ALA A 213 4.41 6.46 -22.06
C ALA A 213 5.83 5.89 -22.15
N PHE A 214 6.03 4.65 -21.71
CA PHE A 214 7.35 4.04 -21.65
C PHE A 214 7.71 3.18 -22.87
N LEU A 215 6.76 2.89 -23.76
CA LEU A 215 7.02 2.11 -24.98
C LEU A 215 8.13 2.71 -25.87
N PRO A 216 8.19 4.05 -26.09
CA PRO A 216 9.23 4.68 -26.90
C PRO A 216 10.65 4.54 -26.34
N LEU A 217 10.79 4.24 -25.04
CA LEU A 217 12.12 4.00 -24.44
C LEU A 217 12.79 2.74 -25.00
N TYR A 218 12.01 1.74 -25.45
CA TYR A 218 12.56 0.54 -26.08
C TYR A 218 12.98 0.77 -27.53
N THR A 219 12.33 1.70 -28.23
CA THR A 219 12.65 2.04 -29.62
C THR A 219 13.71 3.13 -29.75
N GLY A 220 14.04 3.82 -28.64
CA GLY A 220 15.03 4.90 -28.61
C GLY A 220 14.58 6.18 -29.32
N SER A 221 13.30 6.32 -29.64
CA SER A 221 12.75 7.48 -30.35
C SER A 221 11.31 7.74 -29.95
N ALA A 222 10.99 9.01 -29.69
CA ALA A 222 9.61 9.43 -29.47
C ALA A 222 8.80 9.30 -30.77
N TRP A 223 7.48 9.08 -30.65
CA TRP A 223 6.61 8.92 -31.83
C TRP A 223 6.47 10.19 -32.67
N LEU A 224 6.70 11.35 -32.05
CA LEU A 224 6.66 12.67 -32.68
C LEU A 224 7.83 13.48 -32.13
N ASP A 225 8.26 14.49 -32.88
CA ASP A 225 9.15 15.55 -32.41
C ASP A 225 8.40 16.41 -31.38
N MET A 226 8.55 16.03 -30.11
CA MET A 226 7.70 16.55 -29.04
C MET A 226 8.06 17.98 -28.70
N ASP A 227 9.34 18.34 -28.79
CA ASP A 227 9.80 19.71 -28.55
C ASP A 227 9.13 20.68 -29.54
N ASN A 228 9.25 20.40 -30.84
CA ASN A 228 8.65 21.26 -31.86
C ASN A 228 7.12 21.27 -31.81
N VAL A 229 6.48 20.11 -31.60
CA VAL A 229 5.02 20.01 -31.57
C VAL A 229 4.45 20.73 -30.35
N LEU A 230 4.99 20.52 -29.15
CA LEU A 230 4.40 21.02 -27.90
C LEU A 230 4.58 22.53 -27.73
N ILE A 231 5.65 23.08 -28.32
CA ILE A 231 5.98 24.51 -28.26
C ILE A 231 5.41 25.28 -29.46
N SER A 232 4.97 24.58 -30.50
CA SER A 232 4.30 25.20 -31.63
C SER A 232 3.10 26.06 -31.19
N LEU A 233 2.93 27.20 -31.85
CA LEU A 233 1.82 28.12 -31.57
C LEU A 233 0.45 27.42 -31.61
N PRO A 234 0.14 26.52 -32.57
CA PRO A 234 -1.12 25.79 -32.57
C PRO A 234 -1.33 24.92 -31.32
N ALA A 235 -0.30 24.19 -30.86
CA ALA A 235 -0.41 23.33 -29.69
C ALA A 235 -0.58 24.14 -28.39
N VAL A 236 0.18 25.22 -28.25
CA VAL A 236 0.06 26.16 -27.13
C VAL A 236 -1.37 26.72 -27.07
N LEU A 237 -1.91 27.19 -28.20
CA LEU A 237 -3.28 27.72 -28.27
C LEU A 237 -4.34 26.65 -28.00
N ALA A 238 -4.13 25.42 -28.47
CA ALA A 238 -5.04 24.29 -28.27
C ALA A 238 -5.22 23.92 -26.78
N VAL A 239 -4.24 24.21 -25.92
CA VAL A 239 -4.35 24.01 -24.47
C VAL A 239 -4.76 25.30 -23.74
N LEU A 240 -4.22 26.43 -24.17
CA LEU A 240 -4.42 27.73 -23.51
C LEU A 240 -5.88 28.19 -23.63
N LEU A 241 -6.50 28.09 -24.82
CA LEU A 241 -7.87 28.54 -25.02
C LEU A 241 -8.89 27.73 -24.20
N PRO A 242 -8.91 26.37 -24.25
CA PRO A 242 -9.81 25.59 -23.39
C PRO A 242 -9.53 25.82 -21.90
N GLY A 243 -8.28 26.03 -21.51
CA GLY A 243 -7.92 26.35 -20.13
C GLY A 243 -8.56 27.65 -19.64
N ILE A 244 -8.48 28.72 -20.43
CA ILE A 244 -9.12 30.01 -20.10
C ILE A 244 -10.65 29.87 -20.06
N ILE A 245 -11.24 29.21 -21.05
CA ILE A 245 -12.68 28.94 -21.10
C ILE A 245 -13.12 28.16 -19.85
N ALA A 246 -12.33 27.15 -19.45
CA ALA A 246 -12.59 26.35 -18.27
C ALA A 246 -12.52 27.16 -16.97
N VAL A 247 -11.56 28.10 -16.84
CA VAL A 247 -11.51 29.03 -15.70
C VAL A 247 -12.81 29.83 -15.59
N ILE A 248 -13.30 30.38 -16.71
CA ILE A 248 -14.54 31.15 -16.75
C ILE A 248 -15.75 30.27 -16.41
N TYR A 249 -15.81 29.06 -16.99
CA TYR A 249 -16.88 28.09 -16.72
C TYR A 249 -16.94 27.69 -15.24
N ILE A 250 -15.79 27.34 -14.65
CA ILE A 250 -15.67 26.98 -13.24
C ILE A 250 -16.05 28.16 -12.35
N ALA A 251 -15.60 29.38 -12.66
CA ALA A 251 -15.92 30.57 -11.87
C ALA A 251 -17.43 30.90 -11.86
N ARG A 252 -18.18 30.52 -12.91
CA ARG A 252 -19.62 30.77 -13.04
C ARG A 252 -20.48 29.54 -12.75
N TYR A 253 -19.88 28.43 -12.31
CA TYR A 253 -20.60 27.17 -12.12
C TYR A 253 -21.62 27.27 -10.97
N PRO A 254 -22.94 27.09 -11.21
CA PRO A 254 -23.97 27.34 -10.20
C PRO A 254 -24.20 26.14 -9.26
N ARG A 255 -23.84 24.92 -9.68
CA ARG A 255 -24.24 23.66 -9.01
C ARG A 255 -23.17 23.10 -8.06
N TYR A 256 -22.32 23.95 -7.49
CA TYR A 256 -21.25 23.51 -6.58
C TYR A 256 -21.74 22.68 -5.39
N ARG A 257 -22.93 23.00 -4.86
CA ARG A 257 -23.51 22.23 -3.77
C ARG A 257 -23.76 20.78 -4.16
N ASN A 258 -24.33 20.54 -5.35
CA ASN A 258 -24.63 19.20 -5.84
C ASN A 258 -23.35 18.40 -6.10
N ALA A 259 -22.34 19.03 -6.71
CA ALA A 259 -21.05 18.41 -6.96
C ALA A 259 -20.35 18.00 -5.66
N VAL A 260 -20.34 18.87 -4.64
CA VAL A 260 -19.74 18.54 -3.33
C VAL A 260 -20.56 17.46 -2.61
N ASP A 261 -21.89 17.53 -2.66
CA ASP A 261 -22.76 16.57 -1.99
C ASP A 261 -22.65 15.15 -2.57
N ALA A 262 -22.41 15.01 -3.88
CA ALA A 262 -22.17 13.72 -4.54
C ALA A 262 -20.92 12.99 -4.03
N VAL A 263 -19.95 13.73 -3.49
CA VAL A 263 -18.61 13.22 -3.11
C VAL A 263 -18.33 13.34 -1.60
N THR A 264 -19.33 13.79 -0.84
CA THR A 264 -19.27 13.93 0.62
C THR A 264 -20.35 13.11 1.34
N LYS A 265 -20.80 12.01 0.72
CA LYS A 265 -21.75 11.07 1.35
C LYS A 265 -21.10 10.39 2.56
N ILE A 266 -21.84 10.26 3.66
CA ILE A 266 -21.32 9.72 4.94
C ILE A 266 -20.78 8.30 4.79
N ASP A 267 -21.39 7.50 3.91
CA ASP A 267 -20.97 6.13 3.63
C ASP A 267 -19.80 6.04 2.63
N ASP A 268 -19.24 7.16 2.18
CA ASP A 268 -18.06 7.15 1.33
C ASP A 268 -16.84 6.67 2.14
N PRO A 269 -16.27 5.51 1.82
CA PRO A 269 -15.19 4.91 2.60
C PRO A 269 -13.94 5.81 2.69
N LEU A 270 -13.74 6.71 1.72
CA LEU A 270 -12.61 7.64 1.67
C LEU A 270 -12.74 8.79 2.68
N LEU A 271 -13.94 9.04 3.22
CA LEU A 271 -14.16 10.06 4.25
C LEU A 271 -13.90 9.52 5.67
N ASP A 272 -14.14 8.23 5.87
CA ASP A 272 -13.83 7.51 7.11
C ASP A 272 -12.98 6.26 6.86
N MET A 273 -11.70 6.51 6.57
CA MET A 273 -10.69 5.45 6.40
C MET A 273 -10.63 4.50 7.61
N SER A 274 -10.98 4.97 8.83
CA SER A 274 -10.94 4.13 10.02
C SER A 274 -12.09 3.12 9.99
N ARG A 275 -13.30 3.57 9.64
CA ARG A 275 -14.46 2.70 9.41
C ARG A 275 -14.23 1.76 8.24
N MET A 276 -13.68 2.23 7.13
CA MET A 276 -13.33 1.39 5.98
C MET A 276 -12.35 0.28 6.37
N MET A 277 -11.27 0.62 7.09
CA MET A 277 -10.31 -0.37 7.57
C MET A 277 -10.96 -1.36 8.54
N LYS A 278 -11.83 -0.90 9.43
CA LYS A 278 -12.59 -1.75 10.36
C LYS A 278 -13.51 -2.73 9.63
N GLU A 279 -14.31 -2.23 8.68
CA GLU A 279 -15.23 -3.05 7.88
C GLU A 279 -14.47 -4.05 6.99
N ALA A 280 -13.37 -3.63 6.36
CA ALA A 280 -12.50 -4.53 5.60
C ALA A 280 -11.88 -5.62 6.51
N ASN A 281 -11.39 -5.24 7.69
CA ASN A 281 -10.82 -6.15 8.67
C ASN A 281 -11.84 -7.19 9.15
N ARG A 282 -13.09 -6.79 9.35
CA ARG A 282 -14.19 -7.68 9.72
C ARG A 282 -14.58 -8.61 8.57
N LYS A 283 -14.80 -8.06 7.38
CA LYS A 283 -15.16 -8.83 6.18
C LYS A 283 -14.10 -9.86 5.80
N GLN A 284 -12.84 -9.62 6.16
CA GLN A 284 -11.74 -10.55 5.94
C GLN A 284 -11.83 -11.83 6.79
N VAL A 285 -12.46 -11.75 7.97
CA VAL A 285 -12.52 -12.86 8.94
C VAL A 285 -13.93 -13.38 9.20
N GLU A 286 -14.96 -12.69 8.70
CA GLU A 286 -16.35 -13.10 8.83
C GLU A 286 -16.64 -14.32 7.93
N THR A 287 -17.21 -15.37 8.53
CA THR A 287 -17.66 -16.54 7.79
C THR A 287 -19.09 -16.31 7.33
N LYS A 288 -19.38 -16.48 6.04
CA LYS A 288 -20.76 -16.41 5.55
C LYS A 288 -21.43 -17.75 5.82
N GLU A 289 -22.71 -17.75 6.20
CA GLU A 289 -23.46 -19.00 6.42
C GLU A 289 -23.47 -19.91 5.19
N GLN A 290 -23.46 -19.31 4.00
CA GLN A 290 -23.35 -20.00 2.70
C GLN A 290 -22.02 -20.75 2.49
N ASP A 291 -21.01 -20.49 3.34
CA ASP A 291 -19.69 -21.14 3.27
C ASP A 291 -19.62 -22.45 4.09
N ILE A 292 -20.68 -22.80 4.82
CA ILE A 292 -20.78 -24.04 5.59
C ILE A 292 -21.24 -25.15 4.64
N SER A 293 -20.32 -26.03 4.26
CA SER A 293 -20.59 -27.18 3.38
C SER A 293 -21.36 -28.28 4.12
N ALA A 294 -22.23 -29.01 3.40
CA ALA A 294 -22.90 -30.21 3.90
C ALA A 294 -21.94 -31.28 4.44
N GLU A 295 -20.68 -31.32 3.98
CA GLU A 295 -19.64 -32.21 4.52
C GLU A 295 -19.20 -31.85 5.94
N GLN A 296 -19.38 -30.60 6.37
CA GLN A 296 -19.06 -30.13 7.74
C GLN A 296 -20.17 -30.46 8.75
N LEU A 297 -21.30 -31.00 8.27
CA LEU A 297 -22.47 -31.39 9.07
C LEU A 297 -22.59 -32.91 9.26
N ARG A 298 -21.58 -33.69 8.81
CA ARG A 298 -21.62 -35.16 8.89
C ARG A 298 -21.54 -35.65 10.35
N PRO A 299 -22.46 -36.52 10.80
CA PRO A 299 -22.36 -37.17 12.10
C PRO A 299 -21.06 -38.00 12.16
N GLY A 300 -20.27 -37.83 13.22
CA GLY A 300 -19.03 -38.60 13.43
C GLY A 300 -17.73 -37.94 12.95
N GLN A 301 -17.76 -36.72 12.37
CA GLN A 301 -16.56 -36.05 11.84
C GLN A 301 -15.43 -35.82 12.86
N PHE A 302 -15.76 -35.75 14.15
CA PHE A 302 -14.83 -35.44 15.24
C PHE A 302 -14.75 -36.53 16.31
N THR A 303 -15.13 -37.77 15.96
CA THR A 303 -14.99 -38.93 16.85
C THR A 303 -13.54 -39.05 17.34
N GLY A 304 -13.37 -39.27 18.64
CA GLY A 304 -12.06 -39.36 19.30
C GLY A 304 -11.40 -38.03 19.68
N LYS A 305 -12.02 -36.87 19.41
CA LYS A 305 -11.53 -35.56 19.88
C LYS A 305 -12.32 -35.09 21.11
N ASN A 306 -11.61 -34.70 22.17
CA ASN A 306 -12.20 -34.20 23.41
C ASN A 306 -11.66 -32.81 23.79
N GLY A 307 -12.44 -32.06 24.60
CA GLY A 307 -12.03 -30.76 25.14
C GLY A 307 -11.60 -29.74 24.09
N TYR A 308 -10.44 -29.11 24.29
CA TYR A 308 -9.90 -28.08 23.38
C TYR A 308 -9.54 -28.60 21.99
N ALA A 309 -9.21 -29.90 21.85
CA ALA A 309 -8.96 -30.50 20.55
C ALA A 309 -10.24 -30.58 19.70
N TYR A 310 -11.38 -30.87 20.35
CA TYR A 310 -12.70 -30.86 19.71
C TYR A 310 -13.10 -29.44 19.29
N LEU A 311 -12.97 -28.47 20.22
CA LEU A 311 -13.27 -27.06 19.96
C LEU A 311 -12.50 -26.51 18.74
N ASN A 312 -11.17 -26.70 18.71
CA ASN A 312 -10.35 -26.23 17.59
C ASN A 312 -10.68 -26.99 16.30
N ALA A 313 -11.04 -28.27 16.37
CA ALA A 313 -11.42 -29.03 15.18
C ALA A 313 -12.70 -28.47 14.52
N ILE A 314 -13.72 -28.13 15.32
CA ILE A 314 -14.94 -27.45 14.83
C ILE A 314 -14.59 -26.08 14.26
N PHE A 315 -13.74 -25.31 14.93
CA PHE A 315 -13.34 -24.00 14.45
C PHE A 315 -12.69 -24.10 13.06
N PHE A 316 -11.68 -24.97 12.92
CA PHE A 316 -10.94 -25.12 11.67
C PHE A 316 -11.77 -25.75 10.55
N SER A 317 -12.75 -26.61 10.87
CA SER A 317 -13.66 -27.14 9.86
C SER A 317 -14.58 -26.05 9.33
N ARG A 318 -15.27 -25.33 10.23
CA ARG A 318 -16.22 -24.26 9.88
C ARG A 318 -15.56 -23.12 9.09
N HIS A 319 -14.32 -22.78 9.43
CA HIS A 319 -13.59 -21.67 8.80
C HIS A 319 -12.62 -22.15 7.71
N ARG A 320 -12.77 -23.37 7.18
CA ARG A 320 -11.83 -23.95 6.20
C ARG A 320 -11.60 -23.05 5.00
N ARG A 321 -12.65 -22.41 4.47
CA ARG A 321 -12.55 -21.49 3.32
C ARG A 321 -11.59 -20.34 3.60
N LEU A 322 -11.68 -19.71 4.78
CA LEU A 322 -10.81 -18.61 5.19
C LEU A 322 -9.34 -19.02 5.30
N LEU A 323 -9.07 -20.30 5.60
CA LEU A 323 -7.71 -20.83 5.75
C LEU A 323 -7.12 -21.33 4.43
N VAL A 324 -7.95 -21.97 3.61
CA VAL A 324 -7.51 -22.66 2.38
C VAL A 324 -7.47 -21.72 1.18
N GLN A 325 -8.39 -20.76 1.05
CA GLN A 325 -8.39 -19.84 -0.11
C GLN A 325 -7.11 -19.01 -0.25
N PRO A 326 -6.54 -18.44 0.84
CA PRO A 326 -5.25 -17.75 0.73
C PRO A 326 -4.12 -18.68 0.27
N ILE A 327 -4.12 -19.94 0.73
CA ILE A 327 -3.13 -20.94 0.33
C ILE A 327 -3.30 -21.29 -1.14
N GLN A 328 -4.53 -21.55 -1.60
CA GLN A 328 -4.82 -21.83 -3.01
C GLN A 328 -4.38 -20.68 -3.92
N ARG A 329 -4.64 -19.43 -3.53
CA ARG A 329 -4.16 -18.25 -4.27
C ARG A 329 -2.63 -18.21 -4.36
N ARG A 330 -1.93 -18.48 -3.26
CA ARG A 330 -0.46 -18.58 -3.26
C ARG A 330 0.04 -19.71 -4.14
N LEU A 331 -0.59 -20.88 -4.10
CA LEU A 331 -0.26 -22.00 -4.98
C LEU A 331 -0.50 -21.67 -6.45
N MET A 332 -1.58 -20.97 -6.80
CA MET A 332 -1.81 -20.48 -8.17
C MET A 332 -0.74 -19.48 -8.62
N ILE A 333 -0.31 -18.57 -7.73
CA ILE A 333 0.79 -17.63 -8.03
C ILE A 333 2.09 -18.40 -8.24
N ILE A 334 2.43 -19.33 -7.35
CA ILE A 334 3.64 -20.16 -7.48
C ILE A 334 3.58 -20.96 -8.79
N ALA A 335 2.47 -21.62 -9.09
CA ALA A 335 2.29 -22.36 -10.34
C ALA A 335 2.40 -21.47 -11.58
N GLY A 336 1.81 -20.28 -11.56
CA GLY A 336 1.90 -19.30 -12.64
C GLY A 336 3.34 -18.79 -12.85
N LEU A 337 4.07 -18.51 -11.77
CA LEU A 337 5.48 -18.12 -11.83
C LEU A 337 6.37 -19.27 -12.34
N SER A 338 6.10 -20.51 -11.90
CA SER A 338 6.81 -21.68 -12.42
C SER A 338 6.56 -21.89 -13.91
N ALA A 339 5.31 -21.77 -14.36
CA ALA A 339 4.95 -21.87 -15.78
C ALA A 339 5.60 -20.75 -16.61
N ALA A 340 5.64 -19.52 -16.09
CA ALA A 340 6.35 -18.42 -16.73
C ALA A 340 7.87 -18.68 -16.81
N GLY A 341 8.47 -19.26 -15.77
CA GLY A 341 9.87 -19.69 -15.80
C GLY A 341 10.15 -20.75 -16.85
N LEU A 342 9.28 -21.76 -16.98
CA LEU A 342 9.37 -22.79 -18.02
C LEU A 342 9.17 -22.22 -19.43
N LEU A 343 8.24 -21.28 -19.62
CA LEU A 343 8.07 -20.58 -20.89
C LEU A 343 9.30 -19.74 -21.24
N LEU A 344 9.88 -19.06 -20.25
CA LEU A 344 11.09 -18.27 -20.44
C LEU A 344 12.28 -19.13 -20.86
N GLN A 345 12.41 -20.34 -20.31
CA GLN A 345 13.40 -21.31 -20.75
C GLN A 345 13.29 -21.62 -22.25
N LEU A 346 12.05 -21.70 -22.78
CA LEU A 346 11.80 -22.01 -24.19
C LEU A 346 11.96 -20.81 -25.12
N THR A 347 11.61 -19.60 -24.67
CA THR A 347 11.58 -18.40 -25.53
C THR A 347 12.83 -17.52 -25.45
N ALA A 348 13.50 -17.48 -24.29
CA ALA A 348 14.65 -16.62 -24.03
C ALA A 348 15.63 -17.31 -23.04
N PRO A 349 16.38 -18.33 -23.48
CA PRO A 349 17.24 -19.14 -22.61
C PRO A 349 18.33 -18.33 -21.90
N ASP A 350 18.86 -17.28 -22.53
CA ASP A 350 19.87 -16.40 -21.92
C ASP A 350 19.31 -15.64 -20.71
N LEU A 351 18.07 -15.12 -20.82
CA LEU A 351 17.39 -14.44 -19.73
C LEU A 351 17.00 -15.42 -18.62
N PHE A 352 16.62 -16.64 -18.99
CA PHE A 352 16.37 -17.72 -18.04
C PHE A 352 17.61 -18.07 -17.21
N ALA A 353 18.78 -18.24 -17.84
CA ALA A 353 20.02 -18.53 -17.14
C ALA A 353 20.43 -17.40 -16.17
N GLN A 354 20.25 -16.14 -16.56
CA GLN A 354 20.47 -14.99 -15.66
C GLN A 354 19.55 -15.03 -14.44
N LEU A 355 18.26 -15.34 -14.65
CA LEU A 355 17.28 -15.48 -13.59
C LEU A 355 17.64 -16.62 -12.62
N ILE A 356 18.08 -17.77 -13.13
CA ILE A 356 18.48 -18.91 -12.30
C ILE A 356 19.71 -18.59 -11.45
N ARG A 357 20.74 -17.93 -12.02
CA ARG A 357 21.91 -17.47 -11.25
C ARG A 357 21.51 -16.52 -10.12
N TYR A 358 20.56 -15.61 -10.38
CA TYR A 358 20.02 -14.74 -9.34
C TYR A 358 19.28 -15.52 -8.25
N LEU A 359 18.51 -16.55 -8.60
CA LEU A 359 17.79 -17.40 -7.64
C LEU A 359 18.73 -18.23 -6.76
N ILE A 360 19.81 -18.78 -7.34
CA ILE A 360 20.83 -19.54 -6.60
C ILE A 360 21.53 -18.64 -5.55
N GLY A 361 21.90 -17.42 -5.93
CA GLY A 361 22.48 -16.43 -5.00
C GLY A 361 21.47 -15.76 -4.07
N GLY A 362 20.18 -15.85 -4.39
CA GLY A 362 19.10 -15.07 -3.79
C GLY A 362 18.49 -15.64 -2.51
N LEU A 363 19.14 -16.59 -1.82
CA LEU A 363 18.60 -17.20 -0.60
C LEU A 363 18.12 -16.17 0.46
N PRO A 364 18.78 -15.02 0.69
CA PRO A 364 18.30 -14.01 1.62
C PRO A 364 16.94 -13.40 1.28
N VAL A 365 16.58 -13.36 -0.01
CA VAL A 365 15.27 -12.86 -0.48
C VAL A 365 14.14 -13.69 0.11
N PHE A 366 14.37 -14.99 0.36
CA PHE A 366 13.35 -15.89 0.90
C PHE A 366 12.93 -15.55 2.33
N VAL A 367 13.72 -14.79 3.11
CA VAL A 367 13.26 -14.29 4.42
C VAL A 367 12.04 -13.37 4.23
N ILE A 368 12.08 -12.50 3.24
CA ILE A 368 10.98 -11.59 2.91
C ILE A 368 9.83 -12.35 2.25
N VAL A 369 10.13 -13.22 1.28
CA VAL A 369 9.12 -14.03 0.60
C VAL A 369 8.33 -14.86 1.61
N MET A 370 9.01 -15.49 2.58
CA MET A 370 8.35 -16.31 3.59
C MET A 370 7.53 -15.49 4.59
N ASN A 371 7.95 -14.26 4.91
CA ASN A 371 7.15 -13.34 5.72
C ASN A 371 5.77 -13.08 5.07
N PHE A 372 5.76 -12.74 3.76
CA PHE A 372 4.51 -12.47 3.02
C PHE A 372 3.72 -13.75 2.67
N THR A 373 4.41 -14.89 2.55
CA THR A 373 3.81 -16.20 2.25
C THR A 373 3.21 -16.86 3.49
N SER A 374 3.45 -16.35 4.70
CA SER A 374 2.80 -16.82 5.92
C SER A 374 1.32 -16.39 5.99
N ILE A 375 0.38 -17.26 6.37
CA ILE A 375 -1.00 -16.88 6.72
C ILE A 375 -1.17 -16.52 8.19
N GLY A 376 -0.12 -16.55 9.01
CA GLY A 376 -0.23 -16.53 10.47
C GLY A 376 -1.04 -15.36 11.04
N GLU A 377 -0.83 -14.14 10.54
CA GLU A 377 -1.60 -12.97 10.98
C GLU A 377 -3.09 -13.10 10.68
N LEU A 378 -3.45 -13.54 9.47
CA LEU A 378 -4.84 -13.75 9.06
C LEU A 378 -5.52 -14.79 9.94
N VAL A 379 -4.85 -15.93 10.20
CA VAL A 379 -5.40 -16.99 11.04
C VAL A 379 -5.56 -16.53 12.49
N CYS A 380 -4.57 -15.82 13.06
CA CYS A 380 -4.67 -15.29 14.42
C CYS A 380 -5.83 -14.30 14.58
N LYS A 381 -6.03 -13.42 13.59
CA LYS A 381 -7.16 -12.49 13.57
C LYS A 381 -8.51 -13.22 13.47
N ALA A 382 -8.59 -14.26 12.64
CA ALA A 382 -9.79 -15.08 12.50
C ALA A 382 -10.10 -15.89 13.77
N MET A 383 -9.07 -16.44 14.43
CA MET A 383 -9.19 -17.14 15.73
C MET A 383 -9.68 -16.18 16.81
N PHE A 384 -9.14 -14.97 16.85
CA PHE A 384 -9.59 -13.96 17.81
C PHE A 384 -11.05 -13.60 17.60
N PHE A 385 -11.43 -13.21 16.37
CA PHE A 385 -12.77 -12.70 16.09
C PHE A 385 -13.87 -13.74 16.31
N ASN A 386 -13.68 -14.94 15.76
CA ASN A 386 -14.74 -15.95 15.69
C ASN A 386 -14.72 -16.96 16.87
N CYS A 387 -13.67 -16.96 17.71
CA CYS A 387 -13.53 -17.93 18.80
C CYS A 387 -13.07 -17.29 20.11
N ASP A 388 -11.89 -16.67 20.13
CA ASP A 388 -11.28 -16.30 21.41
C ASP A 388 -11.93 -15.06 22.05
N LEU A 389 -12.52 -14.15 21.26
CA LEU A 389 -13.17 -12.94 21.76
C LEU A 389 -14.32 -13.24 22.75
N SER A 390 -15.09 -14.30 22.48
CA SER A 390 -16.17 -14.75 23.37
C SER A 390 -15.63 -15.61 24.51
N LEU A 391 -14.72 -16.54 24.20
CA LEU A 391 -14.23 -17.53 25.18
C LEU A 391 -13.30 -16.93 26.24
N LEU A 392 -12.49 -15.93 25.90
CA LEU A 392 -11.57 -15.27 26.84
C LEU A 392 -12.26 -14.50 27.97
N ARG A 393 -13.60 -14.33 27.90
CA ARG A 393 -14.39 -13.77 29.00
C ARG A 393 -14.59 -14.76 30.14
N TYR A 394 -14.46 -16.05 29.87
CA TYR A 394 -14.67 -17.10 30.86
C TYR A 394 -13.36 -17.49 31.57
N GLY A 395 -13.43 -17.79 32.87
CA GLY A 395 -12.28 -18.17 33.69
C GLY A 395 -11.58 -19.43 33.20
N PHE A 396 -12.34 -20.48 32.88
CA PHE A 396 -11.80 -21.78 32.46
C PHE A 396 -10.92 -21.69 31.20
N TYR A 397 -11.22 -20.75 30.29
CA TYR A 397 -10.47 -20.57 29.05
C TYR A 397 -9.16 -19.79 29.26
N ARG A 398 -9.03 -19.09 30.38
CA ARG A 398 -7.84 -18.31 30.76
C ARG A 398 -6.84 -19.09 31.61
N GLU A 399 -7.18 -20.33 31.97
CA GLU A 399 -6.28 -21.19 32.71
C GLU A 399 -5.03 -21.53 31.88
N ARG A 400 -3.89 -21.65 32.57
CA ARG A 400 -2.60 -21.91 31.91
C ARG A 400 -2.62 -23.19 31.08
N ALA A 401 -3.23 -24.26 31.60
CA ALA A 401 -3.34 -25.54 30.89
C ALA A 401 -4.19 -25.42 29.61
N ALA A 402 -5.30 -24.67 29.68
CA ALA A 402 -6.18 -24.41 28.56
C ALA A 402 -5.47 -23.64 27.44
N ILE A 403 -4.81 -22.53 27.79
CA ILE A 403 -4.09 -21.66 26.86
C ILE A 403 -2.97 -22.44 26.16
N LEU A 404 -2.17 -23.21 26.90
CA LEU A 404 -1.06 -23.99 26.33
C LEU A 404 -1.56 -25.14 25.44
N SER A 405 -2.67 -25.79 25.81
CA SER A 405 -3.30 -26.81 24.98
C SER A 405 -3.77 -26.23 23.64
N ASN A 406 -4.47 -25.10 23.66
CA ASN A 406 -4.88 -24.37 22.46
C ASN A 406 -3.68 -23.92 21.63
N PHE A 407 -2.63 -23.39 22.27
CA PHE A 407 -1.41 -22.96 21.60
C PHE A 407 -0.76 -24.11 20.83
N ARG A 408 -0.60 -25.29 21.44
CA ARG A 408 -0.01 -26.47 20.79
C ARG A 408 -0.81 -26.91 19.56
N ILE A 409 -2.13 -27.02 19.70
CA ILE A 409 -3.02 -27.44 18.59
C ILE A 409 -2.93 -26.45 17.43
N ARG A 410 -2.99 -25.15 17.75
CA ARG A 410 -2.95 -24.08 16.75
C ARG A 410 -1.58 -23.95 16.10
N LEU A 411 -0.50 -24.17 16.84
CA LEU A 411 0.86 -24.18 16.30
C LEU A 411 1.04 -25.29 15.27
N LEU A 412 0.66 -26.53 15.60
CA LEU A 412 0.73 -27.64 14.66
C LEU A 412 -0.11 -27.38 13.41
N ARG A 413 -1.33 -26.87 13.58
CA ARG A 413 -2.22 -26.58 12.44
C ARG A 413 -1.69 -25.46 11.57
N LEU A 414 -1.22 -24.36 12.16
CA LEU A 414 -0.70 -23.22 11.43
C LEU A 414 0.59 -23.57 10.69
N SER A 415 1.52 -24.26 11.36
CA SER A 415 2.75 -24.76 10.74
C SER A 415 2.44 -25.66 9.55
N GLY A 416 1.49 -26.59 9.68
CA GLY A 416 1.07 -27.44 8.56
C GLY A 416 0.53 -26.65 7.37
N LEU A 417 -0.27 -25.61 7.61
CA LEU A 417 -0.81 -24.76 6.55
C LEU A 417 0.26 -23.89 5.87
N ASN A 418 1.22 -23.36 6.63
CA ASN A 418 2.33 -22.56 6.09
C ASN A 418 3.40 -23.42 5.39
N LEU A 419 3.55 -24.69 5.76
CA LEU A 419 4.46 -25.62 5.10
C LEU A 419 4.02 -25.97 3.67
N ILE A 420 2.72 -25.96 3.36
CA ILE A 420 2.21 -26.25 2.01
C ILE A 420 2.79 -25.30 0.95
N PRO A 421 2.61 -23.96 1.04
CA PRO A 421 3.19 -23.05 0.05
C PRO A 421 4.71 -23.03 0.11
N ALA A 422 5.34 -23.25 1.28
CA ALA A 422 6.80 -23.34 1.38
C ALA A 422 7.35 -24.55 0.60
N ALA A 423 6.73 -25.72 0.75
CA ALA A 423 7.09 -26.92 0.02
C ALA A 423 6.87 -26.75 -1.50
N ALA A 424 5.80 -26.07 -1.90
CA ALA A 424 5.56 -25.75 -3.31
C ALA A 424 6.64 -24.82 -3.88
N ILE A 425 7.10 -23.82 -3.12
CA ILE A 425 8.24 -22.96 -3.50
C ILE A 425 9.51 -23.80 -3.66
N CYS A 426 9.82 -24.68 -2.70
CA CYS A 426 10.98 -25.55 -2.78
C CYS A 426 10.93 -26.43 -4.04
N LEU A 427 9.79 -27.09 -4.31
CA LEU A 427 9.62 -27.94 -5.49
C LEU A 427 9.76 -27.15 -6.78
N ALA A 428 9.09 -26.00 -6.88
CA ALA A 428 9.14 -25.14 -8.05
C ALA A 428 10.57 -24.70 -8.39
N LEU A 429 11.31 -24.21 -7.39
CA LEU A 429 12.65 -23.67 -7.61
C LEU A 429 13.68 -24.76 -7.88
N ASN A 430 13.64 -25.87 -7.14
CA ASN A 430 14.53 -27.00 -7.43
C ASN A 430 14.28 -27.54 -8.84
N LEU A 431 13.02 -27.61 -9.30
CA LEU A 431 12.71 -28.01 -10.68
C LEU A 431 13.29 -27.03 -11.70
N LEU A 432 13.07 -25.72 -11.54
CA LEU A 432 13.58 -24.72 -12.48
C LEU A 432 15.11 -24.69 -12.53
N ILE A 433 15.78 -24.80 -11.38
CA ILE A 433 17.25 -24.83 -11.31
C ILE A 433 17.77 -26.13 -11.96
N PHE A 434 17.17 -27.28 -11.64
CA PHE A 434 17.56 -28.55 -12.25
C PHE A 434 17.45 -28.53 -13.78
N LEU A 435 16.39 -27.93 -14.32
CA LEU A 435 16.18 -27.81 -15.77
C LEU A 435 17.15 -26.84 -16.46
N SER A 436 17.79 -25.94 -15.71
CA SER A 436 18.74 -24.97 -16.27
C SER A 436 20.10 -25.56 -16.64
N GLY A 437 20.45 -26.73 -16.11
CA GLY A 437 21.76 -27.34 -16.28
C GLY A 437 22.89 -26.65 -15.49
N GLU A 438 22.58 -25.60 -14.72
CA GLU A 438 23.53 -25.00 -13.76
C GLU A 438 23.88 -26.01 -12.66
N GLY A 439 25.10 -25.94 -12.12
CA GLY A 439 25.57 -26.84 -11.07
C GLY A 439 24.72 -26.71 -9.79
N TRP A 440 23.83 -27.68 -9.57
CA TRP A 440 22.95 -27.73 -8.40
C TRP A 440 23.07 -29.08 -7.71
N SER A 441 23.90 -29.13 -6.66
CA SER A 441 24.11 -30.36 -5.91
C SER A 441 22.90 -30.70 -5.04
N ALA A 442 22.72 -31.99 -4.74
CA ALA A 442 21.69 -32.42 -3.79
C ALA A 442 21.85 -31.77 -2.40
N ALA A 443 23.08 -31.46 -1.99
CA ALA A 443 23.37 -30.78 -0.74
C ALA A 443 22.85 -29.33 -0.75
N GLU A 444 23.09 -28.57 -1.83
CA GLU A 444 22.58 -27.21 -1.99
C GLU A 444 21.05 -27.17 -2.05
N ALA A 445 20.44 -28.12 -2.77
CA ALA A 445 19.00 -28.32 -2.80
C ALA A 445 18.40 -28.52 -1.40
N LEU A 446 19.04 -29.35 -0.58
CA LEU A 446 18.61 -29.63 0.80
C LEU A 446 18.81 -28.43 1.72
N ILE A 447 19.94 -27.72 1.61
CA ILE A 447 20.21 -26.50 2.40
C ILE A 447 19.19 -25.41 2.06
N PHE A 448 18.93 -25.19 0.77
CA PHE A 448 17.94 -24.24 0.30
C PHE A 448 16.54 -24.59 0.83
N SER A 449 16.11 -25.83 0.62
CA SER A 449 14.79 -26.31 1.04
C SER A 449 14.63 -26.29 2.55
N GLY A 450 15.66 -26.72 3.29
CA GLY A 450 15.70 -26.67 4.75
C GLY A 450 15.58 -25.25 5.29
N THR A 451 16.24 -24.29 4.63
CA THR A 451 16.15 -22.86 4.98
C THR A 451 14.72 -22.33 4.77
N VAL A 452 14.12 -22.58 3.62
CA VAL A 452 12.76 -22.12 3.28
C VAL A 452 11.70 -22.73 4.21
N LEU A 453 11.80 -24.04 4.47
CA LEU A 453 10.90 -24.74 5.39
C LEU A 453 11.11 -24.27 6.84
N GLY A 454 12.36 -24.08 7.27
CA GLY A 454 12.69 -23.53 8.59
C GLY A 454 12.14 -22.12 8.80
N LEU A 455 12.27 -21.25 7.79
CA LEU A 455 11.66 -19.92 7.79
C LEU A 455 10.12 -19.99 7.87
N SER A 456 9.49 -20.94 7.18
CA SER A 456 8.04 -21.17 7.28
C SER A 456 7.59 -21.49 8.70
N LEU A 457 8.34 -22.36 9.39
CA LEU A 457 8.08 -22.72 10.79
C LEU A 457 8.34 -21.54 11.72
N PHE A 458 9.43 -20.80 11.49
CA PHE A 458 9.74 -19.57 12.22
C PHE A 458 8.59 -18.58 12.18
N PHE A 459 8.06 -18.24 10.99
CA PHE A 459 6.95 -17.30 10.88
C PHE A 459 5.65 -17.83 11.51
N SER A 460 5.43 -19.15 11.47
CA SER A 460 4.30 -19.78 12.17
C SER A 460 4.39 -19.59 13.69
N VAL A 461 5.56 -19.82 14.29
CA VAL A 461 5.81 -19.57 15.71
C VAL A 461 5.72 -18.08 16.02
N HIS A 462 6.35 -17.23 15.20
CA HIS A 462 6.40 -15.79 15.41
C HIS A 462 4.99 -15.18 15.51
N HIS A 463 4.10 -15.43 14.54
CA HIS A 463 2.75 -14.86 14.60
C HIS A 463 1.93 -15.37 15.80
N LEU A 464 2.05 -16.64 16.16
CA LEU A 464 1.37 -17.19 17.33
C LEU A 464 1.95 -16.64 18.64
N PHE A 465 3.26 -16.51 18.74
CA PHE A 465 3.92 -15.85 19.86
C PHE A 465 3.39 -14.43 20.04
N MET A 466 3.37 -13.65 18.95
CA MET A 466 2.85 -12.29 18.97
C MET A 466 1.37 -12.25 19.41
N TYR A 467 0.58 -13.22 18.95
CA TYR A 467 -0.82 -13.34 19.30
C TYR A 467 -1.04 -13.63 20.80
N TYR A 468 -0.33 -14.61 21.37
CA TYR A 468 -0.52 -15.03 22.77
C TYR A 468 0.13 -14.08 23.79
N ILE A 469 1.25 -13.44 23.44
CA ILE A 469 1.95 -12.53 24.35
C ILE A 469 1.38 -11.11 24.28
N PHE A 470 1.12 -10.61 23.07
CA PHE A 470 0.72 -9.21 22.92
C PHE A 470 -0.76 -9.01 22.75
N GLN A 471 -1.53 -10.02 22.31
CA GLN A 471 -2.97 -9.92 21.99
C GLN A 471 -3.26 -8.58 21.28
N PRO A 472 -2.94 -8.45 19.98
CA PRO A 472 -2.90 -7.15 19.31
C PRO A 472 -4.28 -6.63 18.88
N TYR A 473 -5.29 -7.50 18.88
CA TYR A 473 -6.59 -7.25 18.27
C TYR A 473 -7.60 -6.68 19.27
N SER A 474 -8.24 -5.57 18.95
CA SER A 474 -9.38 -5.04 19.72
C SER A 474 -10.70 -5.71 19.32
N THR A 475 -11.77 -5.45 20.06
CA THR A 475 -13.16 -5.82 19.68
C THR A 475 -13.54 -5.33 18.28
N GLU A 476 -12.93 -4.24 17.82
CA GLU A 476 -13.09 -3.68 16.48
C GLU A 476 -12.10 -4.25 15.44
N LEU A 477 -11.31 -5.26 15.80
CA LEU A 477 -10.20 -5.83 15.00
C LEU A 477 -9.13 -4.84 14.55
N ASN A 478 -9.11 -3.65 15.14
CA ASN A 478 -8.03 -2.70 14.94
C ASN A 478 -6.82 -3.15 15.77
N MET A 479 -5.65 -3.22 15.12
CA MET A 479 -4.38 -3.42 15.79
C MET A 479 -4.07 -2.17 16.61
N ARG A 480 -4.14 -2.28 17.94
CA ARG A 480 -3.89 -1.14 18.85
C ARG A 480 -2.60 -1.29 19.66
N ASN A 481 -1.95 -2.45 19.66
CA ASN A 481 -0.79 -2.68 20.51
C ASN A 481 0.52 -2.19 19.84
N PRO A 482 1.15 -1.11 20.33
CA PRO A 482 2.37 -0.58 19.73
C PRO A 482 3.55 -1.56 19.80
N PHE A 483 3.62 -2.42 20.83
CA PHE A 483 4.66 -3.44 20.92
C PHE A 483 4.54 -4.49 19.80
N PHE A 484 3.31 -4.80 19.38
CA PHE A 484 3.10 -5.68 18.23
C PHE A 484 3.71 -5.08 16.96
N THR A 485 3.46 -3.80 16.72
CA THR A 485 4.01 -3.08 15.58
C THR A 485 5.54 -3.00 15.64
N ILE A 486 6.11 -2.66 16.80
CA ILE A 486 7.57 -2.53 16.96
C ILE A 486 8.28 -3.84 16.66
N VAL A 487 7.83 -4.97 17.23
CA VAL A 487 8.50 -6.26 17.03
C VAL A 487 8.39 -6.73 15.57
N ASN A 488 7.23 -6.56 14.93
CA ASN A 488 7.09 -6.87 13.50
C ASN A 488 7.98 -5.98 12.62
N SER A 489 8.08 -4.68 12.94
CA SER A 489 8.98 -3.76 12.25
C SER A 489 10.44 -4.14 12.42
N ILE A 490 10.86 -4.61 13.61
CA ILE A 490 12.22 -5.12 13.84
C ILE A 490 12.49 -6.34 12.96
N ILE A 491 11.58 -7.32 12.91
CA ILE A 491 11.76 -8.52 12.09
C ILE A 491 11.80 -8.18 10.60
N THR A 492 10.97 -7.25 10.15
CA THR A 492 11.01 -6.77 8.76
C THR A 492 12.32 -6.01 8.49
N GLY A 493 12.80 -5.19 9.43
CA GLY A 493 14.09 -4.50 9.32
C GLY A 493 15.26 -5.49 9.23
N VAL A 494 15.28 -6.52 10.07
CA VAL A 494 16.28 -7.60 10.02
C VAL A 494 16.21 -8.35 8.69
N ALA A 495 15.01 -8.61 8.16
CA ALA A 495 14.85 -9.25 6.86
C ALA A 495 15.39 -8.39 5.71
N VAL A 496 15.27 -7.05 5.78
CA VAL A 496 15.85 -6.13 4.80
C VAL A 496 17.37 -6.07 4.92
N ILE A 497 17.91 -6.05 6.15
CA ILE A 497 19.36 -6.11 6.38
C ILE A 497 19.93 -7.43 5.86
N ALA A 498 19.21 -8.54 6.01
CA ALA A 498 19.61 -9.84 5.50
C ALA A 498 19.82 -9.84 3.97
N LEU A 499 19.12 -8.99 3.21
CA LEU A 499 19.35 -8.84 1.76
C LEU A 499 20.75 -8.35 1.41
N GLN A 500 21.43 -7.66 2.32
CA GLN A 500 22.79 -7.15 2.10
C GLN A 500 23.87 -8.20 2.39
N PHE A 501 23.49 -9.43 2.74
CA PHE A 501 24.43 -10.49 3.04
C PHE A 501 25.19 -10.91 1.78
N LYS A 502 26.53 -10.78 1.81
CA LYS A 502 27.43 -11.08 0.68
C LYS A 502 28.16 -12.42 0.80
N GLY A 503 27.91 -13.19 1.87
CA GLY A 503 28.55 -14.49 2.10
C GLY A 503 27.94 -15.61 1.28
N ALA A 504 28.52 -16.81 1.36
CA ALA A 504 28.02 -17.99 0.64
C ALA A 504 26.60 -18.38 1.10
N PRO A 505 25.73 -18.91 0.22
CA PRO A 505 24.36 -19.31 0.58
C PRO A 505 24.28 -20.28 1.76
N ALA A 506 25.23 -21.23 1.86
CA ALA A 506 25.30 -22.16 2.99
C ALA A 506 25.59 -21.46 4.33
N GLN A 507 26.44 -20.43 4.34
CA GLN A 507 26.71 -19.63 5.53
C GLN A 507 25.45 -18.87 5.94
N PHE A 508 24.77 -18.26 4.97
CA PHE A 508 23.50 -17.58 5.23
C PHE A 508 22.46 -18.52 5.83
N ALA A 509 22.28 -19.71 5.24
CA ALA A 509 21.37 -20.75 5.73
C ALA A 509 21.65 -21.11 7.19
N LEU A 510 22.92 -21.31 7.55
CA LEU A 510 23.32 -21.62 8.92
C LEU A 510 22.96 -20.48 9.88
N PHE A 511 23.33 -19.25 9.56
CA PHE A 511 23.04 -18.09 10.42
C PHE A 511 21.55 -17.87 10.61
N VAL A 512 20.77 -17.92 9.53
CA VAL A 512 19.32 -17.65 9.59
C VAL A 512 18.57 -18.76 10.32
N LEU A 513 18.93 -20.02 10.10
CA LEU A 513 18.30 -21.15 10.79
C LEU A 513 18.66 -21.16 12.27
N LEU A 514 19.91 -20.85 12.63
CA LEU A 514 20.32 -20.74 14.03
C LEU A 514 19.59 -19.58 14.73
N ALA A 515 19.54 -18.41 14.11
CA ALA A 515 18.79 -17.26 14.64
C ALA A 515 17.29 -17.58 14.78
N ALA A 516 16.69 -18.24 13.80
CA ALA A 516 15.31 -18.68 13.83
C ALA A 516 15.04 -19.70 14.94
N ALA A 517 15.96 -20.65 15.16
CA ALA A 517 15.87 -21.64 16.23
C ALA A 517 15.97 -20.99 17.62
N VAL A 518 16.95 -20.10 17.82
CA VAL A 518 17.11 -19.34 19.07
C VAL A 518 15.87 -18.51 19.35
N TYR A 519 15.37 -17.77 18.37
CA TYR A 519 14.13 -16.99 18.50
C TYR A 519 12.94 -17.90 18.85
N THR A 520 12.78 -19.02 18.15
CA THR A 520 11.69 -19.98 18.37
C THR A 520 11.72 -20.52 19.79
N LEU A 521 12.89 -20.86 20.31
CA LEU A 521 13.07 -21.33 21.68
C LEU A 521 12.67 -20.25 22.69
N ILE A 522 13.17 -19.01 22.52
CA ILE A 522 12.80 -17.87 23.37
C ILE A 522 11.29 -17.64 23.33
N ALA A 523 10.68 -17.65 22.13
CA ALA A 523 9.26 -17.43 21.94
C ALA A 523 8.41 -18.50 22.67
N LEU A 524 8.78 -19.78 22.55
CA LEU A 524 8.09 -20.87 23.23
C LEU A 524 8.20 -20.77 24.76
N VAL A 525 9.39 -20.43 25.29
CA VAL A 525 9.60 -20.21 26.73
C VAL A 525 8.76 -19.05 27.24
N LEU A 526 8.72 -17.94 26.50
CA LEU A 526 7.90 -16.78 26.86
C LEU A 526 6.41 -17.10 26.84
N VAL A 527 5.91 -17.81 25.83
CA VAL A 527 4.52 -18.28 25.79
C VAL A 527 4.22 -19.18 26.97
N TYR A 528 5.10 -20.15 27.27
CA TYR A 528 4.93 -21.06 28.41
C TYR A 528 4.82 -20.32 29.74
N ARG A 529 5.63 -19.27 29.94
CA ARG A 529 5.71 -18.51 31.19
C ARG A 529 4.62 -17.45 31.32
N TYR A 530 4.35 -16.68 30.27
CA TYR A 530 3.58 -15.43 30.37
C TYR A 530 2.19 -15.45 29.73
N SER A 531 1.88 -16.39 28.83
CA SER A 531 0.61 -16.39 28.09
C SER A 531 -0.64 -16.35 28.98
N HIS A 532 -0.62 -17.01 30.14
CA HIS A 532 -1.74 -17.00 31.09
C HIS A 532 -2.08 -15.62 31.67
N ARG A 533 -1.12 -14.69 31.72
CA ARG A 533 -1.33 -13.32 32.21
C ARG A 533 -1.67 -12.36 31.08
N THR A 534 -1.13 -12.61 29.90
CA THR A 534 -1.15 -11.66 28.78
C THR A 534 -2.27 -11.93 27.77
N PHE A 535 -2.69 -13.18 27.62
CA PHE A 535 -3.73 -13.58 26.67
C PHE A 535 -5.12 -13.34 27.25
N ARG A 536 -5.59 -12.09 27.12
CA ARG A 536 -6.91 -11.62 27.58
C ARG A 536 -7.44 -10.54 26.66
N VAL A 537 -8.76 -10.36 26.61
CA VAL A 537 -9.38 -9.25 25.89
C VAL A 537 -8.95 -7.92 26.54
N LYS A 538 -8.48 -6.98 25.71
CA LYS A 538 -8.02 -5.65 26.13
C LYS A 538 -9.07 -4.57 25.87
#